data_AF-A0A1I3XP37-F1
#
_entry.id   AF-A0A1I3XP37-F1
#
_cell.length_a   1.000
_cell.length_b   1.000
_cell.length_c   1.000
_cell.angle_alpha   90.00
_cell.angle_beta   90.00
_cell.angle_gamma   90.00
#
_symmetry.space_group_name_H-M   'P 1'
#
loop_
_entity.id
_entity.type
_entity.pdbx_description
1 polymer ?
#
loop_
_entity_poly.entity_id
_entity_poly.type
_entity_poly.pdbx_seq_one_letter_code
_entity_poly.pdbx_strand_id
1 'polypeptide(L)'
;MNKNKWLSTPVVVAIVILLAAFITAGVAASHLFSLIQEDVTSRLNTALVTSINRVKQSFTNHQRNNIYWSENTVIQQIALLANKHENRAMQQDLYKLVDGSLKATLTNEGYRDYKLFNVNGELILSGISGFAKPDQNITLPDDILAELSKKAVYTSHPFMPSSAWQSTLRHKYPLPTMLFIAPVHDWAGKTVAFFAFEINPDKLFNPAFHENQVGQTGQAYAIDEQGRMLTQSKFTNQLIRAGLIDASNPLSELTLEVRDPGFNLLESPDKKVKSPTPLTLMAKSLTQHKSGVNLKGYRDYRGVKVIGS
;
A
#
# COMPACT_ATOMS: atom_id res chain seq x y z
N MET A 1 -30.29 18.15 74.57
CA MET A 1 -31.11 18.15 73.33
C MET A 1 -30.30 18.81 72.22
N ASN A 2 -29.51 18.03 71.49
CA ASN A 2 -28.59 18.55 70.47
C ASN A 2 -29.34 18.62 69.13
N LYS A 3 -29.91 19.78 68.78
CA LYS A 3 -30.51 19.97 67.45
C LYS A 3 -29.38 20.22 66.44
N ASN A 4 -29.08 19.20 65.63
CA ASN A 4 -28.16 19.27 64.49
C ASN A 4 -28.44 20.52 63.63
N LYS A 5 -27.66 21.58 63.82
CA LYS A 5 -27.67 22.82 63.00
C LYS A 5 -27.01 22.64 61.62
N TRP A 6 -26.70 21.40 61.23
CA TRP A 6 -25.96 21.09 60.00
C TRP A 6 -26.82 21.12 58.72
N LEU A 7 -28.15 21.25 58.85
CA LEU A 7 -29.09 21.43 57.73
C LEU A 7 -29.99 22.65 57.99
N SER A 8 -29.45 23.86 57.90
CA SER A 8 -30.31 25.02 57.70
C SER A 8 -30.80 25.04 56.24
N THR A 9 -32.03 25.48 56.00
CA THR A 9 -32.63 25.63 54.66
C THR A 9 -31.68 26.24 53.62
N PRO A 10 -30.92 27.34 53.90
CA PRO A 10 -29.98 27.90 52.94
C PRO A 10 -28.80 26.96 52.62
N VAL A 11 -28.32 26.15 53.57
CA VAL A 11 -27.26 25.15 53.31
C VAL A 11 -27.77 24.06 52.38
N VAL A 12 -29.02 23.61 52.56
CA VAL A 12 -29.65 22.63 51.67
C VAL A 12 -29.79 23.17 50.25
N VAL A 13 -30.25 24.42 50.10
CA VAL A 13 -30.37 25.07 48.78
C VAL A 13 -29.01 25.20 48.10
N ALA A 14 -27.96 25.62 48.83
CA ALA A 14 -26.61 25.72 48.28
C ALA A 14 -26.07 24.35 47.81
N ILE A 15 -26.29 23.28 48.58
CA ILE A 15 -25.90 21.92 48.20
C ILE A 15 -26.64 21.47 46.93
N VAL A 16 -27.95 21.74 46.82
CA VAL A 16 -28.74 21.39 45.63
C VAL A 16 -28.23 22.13 44.39
N ILE A 17 -27.91 23.42 44.51
CA ILE A 17 -27.35 24.20 43.39
C ILE A 17 -25.98 23.66 42.96
N LEU A 18 -25.11 23.33 43.91
CA LEU A 18 -23.79 22.74 43.62
C LEU A 18 -23.91 21.36 42.96
N LEU A 19 -24.82 20.51 43.43
CA LEU A 19 -25.10 19.21 42.83
C LEU A 19 -25.65 19.37 41.41
N ALA A 20 -26.60 20.29 41.20
CA ALA A 20 -27.14 20.58 39.87
C ALA A 20 -26.03 21.07 38.92
N ALA A 21 -25.16 21.99 39.38
CA ALA A 21 -24.03 22.48 38.61
C ALA A 21 -23.00 21.37 38.27
N PHE A 22 -22.73 20.46 39.21
CA PHE A 22 -21.83 19.34 38.96
C PHE A 22 -22.41 18.33 37.95
N ILE A 23 -23.72 18.04 38.06
CA ILE A 23 -24.42 17.17 37.12
C ILE A 23 -24.44 17.81 35.72
N THR A 24 -24.81 19.08 35.60
CA THR A 24 -24.84 19.76 34.29
C THR A 24 -23.46 19.86 33.67
N ALA A 25 -22.42 20.15 34.46
CA ALA A 25 -21.03 20.11 33.99
C ALA A 25 -20.62 18.71 33.52
N GLY A 26 -21.00 17.66 34.26
CA GLY A 26 -20.75 16.27 33.87
C GLY A 26 -21.46 15.86 32.57
N VAL A 27 -22.73 16.24 32.42
CA VAL A 27 -23.50 16.00 31.19
C VAL A 27 -22.91 16.77 30.01
N ALA A 28 -22.57 18.06 30.20
CA ALA A 28 -21.94 18.88 29.17
C ALA A 28 -20.58 18.31 28.74
N ALA A 29 -19.75 17.87 29.69
CA ALA A 29 -18.47 17.23 29.40
C ALA A 29 -18.66 15.90 28.65
N SER A 30 -19.62 15.06 29.06
CA SER A 30 -19.92 13.80 28.36
C SER A 30 -20.44 14.04 26.95
N HIS A 31 -21.29 15.05 26.75
CA HIS A 31 -21.82 15.42 25.45
C HIS A 31 -20.69 15.95 24.55
N LEU A 32 -19.82 16.82 25.08
CA LEU A 32 -18.67 17.33 24.35
C LEU A 32 -17.72 16.18 23.94
N PHE A 33 -17.51 15.21 24.82
CA PHE A 33 -16.70 14.05 24.51
C PHE A 33 -17.31 13.18 23.40
N SER A 34 -18.64 12.99 23.41
CA SER A 34 -19.36 12.28 22.33
C SER A 34 -19.20 12.99 20.98
N LEU A 35 -19.36 14.32 20.95
CA LEU A 35 -19.18 15.11 19.73
C LEU A 35 -17.76 15.00 19.16
N ILE A 36 -16.74 15.00 20.02
CA ILE A 36 -15.35 14.81 19.59
C ILE A 36 -15.14 13.41 19.02
N GLN A 37 -15.71 12.37 19.65
CA GLN A 37 -15.61 11.00 19.17
C GLN A 37 -16.27 10.82 17.81
N GLU A 38 -17.45 11.41 17.60
CA GLU A 38 -18.16 11.41 16.33
C GLU A 38 -17.39 12.15 15.23
N ASP A 39 -16.88 13.35 15.51
CA ASP A 39 -16.07 14.12 14.55
C ASP A 39 -14.79 13.38 14.16
N VAL A 40 -14.05 12.84 15.13
CA VAL A 40 -12.83 12.05 14.86
C VAL A 40 -13.15 10.82 14.02
N THR A 41 -14.22 10.09 14.36
CA THR A 41 -14.67 8.92 13.59
C THR A 41 -15.01 9.29 12.15
N SER A 42 -15.77 10.38 11.97
CA SER A 42 -16.17 10.87 10.66
C SER A 42 -14.96 11.24 9.81
N ARG A 43 -13.97 11.94 10.38
CA ARG A 43 -12.72 12.31 9.69
C ARG A 43 -11.89 11.09 9.31
N LEU A 44 -11.73 10.12 10.21
CA LEU A 44 -11.00 8.88 9.94
C LEU A 44 -11.65 8.10 8.79
N ASN A 45 -12.97 7.90 8.85
CA ASN A 45 -13.70 7.21 7.78
C ASN A 45 -13.63 7.97 6.45
N THR A 46 -13.80 9.29 6.47
CA THR A 46 -13.73 10.12 5.26
C THR A 46 -12.34 10.05 4.63
N ALA A 47 -11.29 10.15 5.44
CA ALA A 47 -9.91 10.00 4.99
C ALA A 47 -9.69 8.62 4.35
N LEU A 48 -10.09 7.54 5.03
CA LEU A 48 -9.95 6.17 4.54
C LEU A 48 -10.70 5.94 3.21
N VAL A 49 -11.97 6.36 3.12
CA VAL A 49 -12.78 6.20 1.91
C VAL A 49 -12.17 7.00 0.75
N THR A 50 -11.72 8.23 1.00
CA THR A 50 -11.07 9.07 -0.01
C THR A 50 -9.78 8.44 -0.52
N SER A 51 -8.96 7.93 0.40
CA SER A 51 -7.75 7.16 0.11
C SER A 51 -8.04 5.94 -0.77
N ILE A 52 -9.01 5.10 -0.39
CA ILE A 52 -9.40 3.91 -1.16
C ILE A 52 -9.87 4.29 -2.56
N ASN A 53 -10.70 5.32 -2.67
CA ASN A 53 -11.22 5.77 -3.97
C ASN A 53 -10.09 6.30 -4.87
N ARG A 54 -9.10 7.00 -4.30
CA ARG A 54 -7.93 7.48 -5.05
C ARG A 54 -7.07 6.32 -5.57
N VAL A 55 -6.85 5.29 -4.76
CA VAL A 55 -6.15 4.06 -5.19
C VAL A 55 -6.94 3.37 -6.32
N LYS A 56 -8.25 3.17 -6.16
CA LYS A 56 -9.10 2.55 -7.19
C LYS A 56 -9.07 3.33 -8.51
N GLN A 57 -9.14 4.65 -8.44
CA GLN A 57 -9.07 5.50 -9.62
C GLN A 57 -7.71 5.39 -10.31
N SER A 58 -6.63 5.41 -9.53
CA SER A 58 -5.27 5.24 -10.06
C SER A 58 -5.10 3.87 -10.73
N PHE A 59 -5.57 2.79 -10.09
CA PHE A 59 -5.55 1.44 -10.69
C PHE A 59 -6.31 1.41 -12.00
N THR A 60 -7.50 2.01 -12.05
CA THR A 60 -8.31 2.09 -13.28
C THR A 60 -7.60 2.86 -14.39
N ASN A 61 -6.89 3.94 -14.05
CA ASN A 61 -6.09 4.70 -15.02
C ASN A 61 -4.94 3.88 -15.59
N HIS A 62 -4.16 3.23 -14.72
CA HIS A 62 -3.02 2.42 -15.16
C HIS A 62 -3.45 1.17 -15.93
N GLN A 63 -4.56 0.53 -15.54
CA GLN A 63 -5.15 -0.58 -16.28
C GLN A 63 -5.56 -0.16 -17.70
N ARG A 64 -6.22 1.00 -17.85
CA ARG A 64 -6.58 1.54 -19.18
C ARG A 64 -5.35 1.84 -20.04
N ASN A 65 -4.33 2.45 -19.45
CA ASN A 65 -3.06 2.70 -20.16
C ASN A 65 -2.42 1.39 -20.62
N ASN A 66 -2.45 0.35 -19.77
CA ASN A 66 -1.85 -0.93 -20.12
C ASN A 66 -2.61 -1.66 -21.24
N ILE A 67 -3.95 -1.60 -21.24
CA ILE A 67 -4.79 -2.13 -22.33
C ILE A 67 -4.47 -1.40 -23.64
N TYR A 68 -4.47 -0.05 -23.63
CA TYR A 68 -4.18 0.76 -24.82
C TYR A 68 -2.84 0.38 -25.47
N TRP A 69 -1.79 0.19 -24.65
CA TRP A 69 -0.48 -0.19 -25.18
C TRP A 69 -0.40 -1.67 -25.57
N SER A 70 -1.14 -2.57 -24.92
CA SER A 70 -1.20 -3.97 -25.35
C SER A 70 -1.82 -4.17 -26.74
N GLU A 71 -2.68 -3.23 -27.17
CA GLU A 71 -3.29 -3.20 -28.50
C GLU A 71 -2.43 -2.48 -29.56
N ASN A 72 -1.26 -1.97 -29.17
CA ASN A 72 -0.36 -1.29 -30.09
C ASN A 72 0.24 -2.27 -31.12
N THR A 73 0.17 -1.92 -32.41
CA THR A 73 0.62 -2.78 -33.52
C THR A 73 2.11 -3.11 -33.45
N VAL A 74 2.96 -2.20 -32.97
CA VAL A 74 4.40 -2.43 -32.85
C VAL A 74 4.69 -3.42 -31.72
N ILE A 75 3.99 -3.32 -30.58
CA ILE A 75 4.08 -4.29 -29.49
C ILE A 75 3.63 -5.69 -29.95
N GLN A 76 2.52 -5.75 -30.68
CA GLN A 76 2.02 -7.00 -31.29
C GLN A 76 3.05 -7.61 -32.25
N GLN A 77 3.67 -6.80 -33.12
CA GLN A 77 4.71 -7.26 -34.04
C GLN A 77 5.93 -7.79 -33.29
N ILE A 78 6.42 -7.08 -32.27
CA ILE A 78 7.54 -7.55 -31.44
C ILE A 78 7.19 -8.90 -30.80
N ALA A 79 5.99 -9.05 -30.23
CA ALA A 79 5.54 -10.31 -29.63
C ALA A 79 5.58 -11.48 -30.62
N LEU A 80 5.10 -11.27 -31.85
CA LEU A 80 5.08 -12.30 -32.90
C LEU A 80 6.47 -12.65 -33.45
N LEU A 81 7.40 -11.69 -33.41
CA LEU A 81 8.76 -11.82 -33.95
C LEU A 81 9.79 -12.29 -32.91
N ALA A 82 9.50 -12.16 -31.62
CA ALA A 82 10.41 -12.52 -30.53
C ALA A 82 10.89 -13.98 -30.60
N ASN A 83 10.04 -14.89 -31.06
CA ASN A 83 10.36 -16.31 -31.21
C ASN A 83 11.15 -16.64 -32.50
N LYS A 84 11.44 -15.64 -33.36
CA LYS A 84 12.14 -15.83 -34.63
C LYS A 84 13.57 -15.26 -34.53
N HIS A 85 14.55 -16.14 -34.30
CA HIS A 85 15.93 -15.78 -33.96
C HIS A 85 16.73 -15.04 -35.06
N GLU A 86 16.23 -14.98 -36.29
CA GLU A 86 17.04 -14.62 -37.46
C GLU A 86 17.10 -13.12 -37.80
N ASN A 87 16.42 -12.23 -37.05
CA ASN A 87 16.31 -10.82 -37.46
C ASN A 87 16.58 -9.79 -36.34
N ARG A 88 17.80 -9.84 -35.80
CA ARG A 88 18.27 -8.91 -34.73
C ARG A 88 18.22 -7.43 -35.14
N ALA A 89 18.49 -7.11 -36.40
CA ALA A 89 18.45 -5.72 -36.89
C ALA A 89 17.03 -5.16 -36.85
N MET A 90 16.05 -5.90 -37.41
CA MET A 90 14.64 -5.51 -37.36
C MET A 90 14.10 -5.43 -35.93
N GLN A 91 14.49 -6.37 -35.07
CA GLN A 91 14.14 -6.33 -33.64
C GLN A 91 14.63 -5.01 -33.00
N GLN A 92 15.88 -4.63 -33.23
CA GLN A 92 16.45 -3.40 -32.69
C GLN A 92 15.71 -2.14 -33.17
N ASP A 93 15.31 -2.09 -34.45
CA ASP A 93 14.56 -0.96 -35.00
C ASP A 93 13.14 -0.88 -34.44
N LEU A 94 12.45 -2.02 -34.30
CA LEU A 94 11.15 -2.09 -33.64
C LEU A 94 11.22 -1.65 -32.17
N TYR A 95 12.29 -2.06 -31.46
CA TYR A 95 12.52 -1.61 -30.10
C TYR A 95 12.68 -0.09 -30.01
N LYS A 96 13.49 0.53 -30.88
CA LYS A 96 13.66 1.99 -30.88
C LYS A 96 12.34 2.73 -31.11
N LEU A 97 11.48 2.20 -31.99
CA LEU A 97 10.14 2.77 -32.24
C LEU A 97 9.26 2.70 -30.98
N VAL A 98 9.18 1.53 -30.35
CA VAL A 98 8.40 1.35 -29.12
C VAL A 98 8.96 2.20 -27.98
N ASP A 99 10.27 2.15 -27.74
CA ASP A 99 10.93 2.90 -26.67
C ASP A 99 10.72 4.42 -26.82
N GLY A 100 10.90 4.95 -28.04
CA GLY A 100 10.65 6.36 -28.34
C GLY A 100 9.20 6.77 -28.06
N SER A 101 8.24 5.89 -28.36
CA SER A 101 6.81 6.16 -28.16
C SER A 101 6.36 6.06 -26.69
N LEU A 102 6.98 5.16 -25.91
CA LEU A 102 6.61 4.88 -24.52
C LEU A 102 7.28 5.83 -23.52
N LYS A 103 8.41 6.45 -23.88
CA LYS A 103 9.20 7.28 -22.97
C LYS A 103 8.41 8.41 -22.30
N ALA A 104 7.51 9.05 -23.04
CA ALA A 104 6.62 10.07 -22.50
C ALA A 104 5.62 9.48 -21.49
N THR A 105 5.01 8.34 -21.82
CA THR A 105 4.08 7.64 -20.93
C THR A 105 4.77 7.19 -19.64
N LEU A 106 5.96 6.60 -19.73
CA LEU A 106 6.73 6.19 -18.55
C LEU A 106 6.98 7.38 -17.60
N THR A 107 7.40 8.51 -18.17
CA THR A 107 7.73 9.71 -17.40
C THR A 107 6.49 10.34 -16.77
N ASN A 108 5.41 10.50 -17.53
CA ASN A 108 4.20 11.18 -17.10
C ASN A 108 3.40 10.38 -16.07
N GLU A 109 3.34 9.06 -16.25
CA GLU A 109 2.59 8.14 -15.38
C GLU A 109 3.43 7.61 -14.22
N GLY A 110 4.73 7.92 -14.19
CA GLY A 110 5.65 7.50 -13.12
C GLY A 110 5.98 6.02 -13.13
N TYR A 111 5.89 5.35 -14.29
CA TYR A 111 6.31 3.97 -14.44
C TYR A 111 7.83 3.85 -14.36
N ARG A 112 8.30 2.74 -13.77
CA ARG A 112 9.72 2.39 -13.67
C ARG A 112 10.23 1.81 -14.98
N ASP A 113 9.44 0.95 -15.60
CA ASP A 113 9.77 0.23 -16.82
C ASP A 113 8.48 -0.19 -17.55
N TYR A 114 8.62 -0.62 -18.81
CA TYR A 114 7.63 -1.47 -19.47
C TYR A 114 8.28 -2.80 -19.82
N LYS A 115 7.47 -3.86 -19.86
CA LYS A 115 7.94 -5.21 -20.15
C LYS A 115 6.98 -5.91 -21.08
N LEU A 116 7.54 -6.79 -21.89
CA LEU A 116 6.79 -7.75 -22.70
C LEU A 116 7.22 -9.13 -22.27
N PHE A 117 6.25 -9.98 -21.96
CA PHE A 117 6.47 -11.38 -21.59
C PHE A 117 5.83 -12.29 -22.63
N ASN A 118 6.43 -13.45 -22.90
CA ASN A 118 5.79 -14.46 -23.74
C ASN A 118 4.62 -15.13 -22.99
N VAL A 119 3.91 -16.03 -23.65
CA VAL A 119 2.76 -16.75 -23.07
C VAL A 119 3.12 -17.64 -21.86
N ASN A 120 4.40 -17.98 -21.70
CA ASN A 120 4.92 -18.74 -20.56
C ASN A 120 5.37 -17.82 -19.41
N GLY A 121 5.23 -16.50 -19.55
CA GLY A 121 5.66 -15.52 -18.56
C GLY A 121 7.14 -15.16 -18.61
N GLU A 122 7.90 -15.62 -19.62
CA GLU A 122 9.32 -15.29 -19.76
C GLU A 122 9.51 -13.92 -20.43
N LEU A 123 10.46 -13.13 -19.95
CA LEU A 123 10.72 -11.79 -20.47
C LEU A 123 11.19 -11.87 -21.93
N ILE A 124 10.54 -11.09 -22.80
CA ILE A 124 10.94 -10.83 -24.18
C ILE A 124 11.73 -9.53 -24.27
N LEU A 125 11.18 -8.47 -23.68
CA LEU A 125 11.64 -7.09 -23.85
C LEU A 125 11.43 -6.29 -22.56
N SER A 126 12.35 -5.40 -22.26
CA SER A 126 12.23 -4.34 -21.24
C SER A 126 12.67 -3.00 -21.84
N GLY A 127 12.05 -1.91 -21.39
CA GLY A 127 12.48 -0.55 -21.75
C GLY A 127 13.85 -0.15 -21.18
N ILE A 128 14.28 -0.77 -20.08
CA ILE A 128 15.59 -0.46 -19.48
C ILE A 128 16.72 -1.30 -20.09
N SER A 129 16.46 -2.60 -20.32
CA SER A 129 17.50 -3.55 -20.77
C SER A 129 17.41 -3.95 -22.24
N GLY A 130 16.38 -3.52 -22.97
CA GLY A 130 16.10 -3.97 -24.33
C GLY A 130 15.59 -5.41 -24.36
N PHE A 131 15.89 -6.14 -25.44
CA PHE A 131 15.54 -7.55 -25.56
C PHE A 131 16.23 -8.39 -24.49
N ALA A 132 15.47 -9.33 -23.93
CA ALA A 132 15.97 -10.26 -22.94
C ALA A 132 17.12 -11.08 -23.53
N LYS A 133 18.18 -11.24 -22.74
CA LYS A 133 19.29 -12.12 -23.09
C LYS A 133 19.01 -13.54 -22.59
N PRO A 134 19.50 -14.59 -23.27
CA PRO A 134 19.23 -15.98 -22.89
C PRO A 134 19.67 -16.36 -21.46
N ASP A 135 20.62 -15.63 -20.88
CA ASP A 135 21.17 -15.85 -19.54
C ASP A 135 20.41 -15.12 -18.42
N GLN A 136 19.46 -14.24 -18.74
CA GLN A 136 18.79 -13.40 -17.74
C GLN A 136 17.65 -14.10 -17.00
N ASN A 137 17.04 -15.17 -17.53
CA ASN A 137 15.98 -15.97 -16.88
C ASN A 137 14.99 -15.14 -16.03
N ILE A 138 14.45 -14.06 -16.60
CA ILE A 138 13.44 -13.23 -15.94
C ILE A 138 12.06 -13.78 -16.30
N THR A 139 11.30 -14.21 -15.30
CA THR A 139 9.95 -14.74 -15.47
C THR A 139 8.96 -14.04 -14.55
N LEU A 140 7.70 -14.03 -14.94
CA LEU A 140 6.59 -13.67 -14.04
C LEU A 140 6.48 -14.71 -12.92
N PRO A 141 6.13 -14.29 -11.69
CA PRO A 141 5.73 -15.21 -10.62
C PRO A 141 4.58 -16.14 -11.06
N ASP A 142 4.62 -17.40 -10.62
CA ASP A 142 3.65 -18.44 -11.02
C ASP A 142 2.21 -18.09 -10.65
N ASP A 143 2.02 -17.45 -9.49
CA ASP A 143 0.72 -16.98 -9.01
C ASP A 143 0.15 -15.87 -9.92
N ILE A 144 1.00 -14.97 -10.40
CA ILE A 144 0.63 -13.95 -11.39
C ILE A 144 0.24 -14.62 -12.71
N LEU A 145 1.09 -15.53 -13.22
CA LEU A 145 0.86 -16.19 -14.51
C LEU A 145 -0.45 -16.99 -14.52
N ALA A 146 -0.76 -17.70 -13.43
CA ALA A 146 -2.00 -18.45 -13.28
C ALA A 146 -3.26 -17.58 -13.36
N GLU A 147 -3.17 -16.31 -12.96
CA GLU A 147 -4.29 -15.36 -12.99
C GLU A 147 -4.46 -14.65 -14.33
N LEU A 148 -3.41 -14.52 -15.14
CA LEU A 148 -3.44 -13.81 -16.42
C LEU A 148 -4.40 -14.42 -17.45
N SER A 149 -4.59 -15.75 -17.40
CA SER A 149 -5.52 -16.44 -18.30
C SER A 149 -7.00 -16.13 -18.05
N LYS A 150 -7.34 -15.54 -16.89
CA LYS A 150 -8.71 -15.39 -16.40
C LYS A 150 -9.26 -13.96 -16.54
N LYS A 151 -8.42 -12.98 -16.85
CA LYS A 151 -8.76 -11.55 -16.74
C LYS A 151 -8.32 -10.78 -17.99
N ALA A 152 -9.10 -9.77 -18.37
CA ALA A 152 -8.75 -8.85 -19.45
C ALA A 152 -7.58 -7.92 -19.11
N VAL A 153 -7.40 -7.62 -17.83
CA VAL A 153 -6.25 -6.89 -17.27
C VAL A 153 -6.02 -7.39 -15.85
N TYR A 154 -4.75 -7.52 -15.46
CA TYR A 154 -4.35 -7.95 -14.14
C TYR A 154 -3.51 -6.87 -13.46
N THR A 155 -3.73 -6.64 -12.18
CA THR A 155 -2.89 -5.80 -11.34
C THR A 155 -2.29 -6.69 -10.26
N SER A 156 -0.97 -6.79 -10.21
CA SER A 156 -0.31 -7.56 -9.16
C SER A 156 -0.43 -6.85 -7.80
N HIS A 157 -0.40 -7.62 -6.72
CA HIS A 157 0.03 -7.07 -5.43
C HIS A 157 1.50 -6.60 -5.52
N PRO A 158 1.96 -5.74 -4.59
CA PRO A 158 3.39 -5.54 -4.42
C PRO A 158 4.11 -6.87 -4.22
N PHE A 159 5.19 -7.08 -4.96
CA PHE A 159 6.08 -8.22 -4.78
C PHE A 159 7.54 -7.81 -4.94
N MET A 160 8.44 -8.64 -4.42
CA MET A 160 9.87 -8.48 -4.62
C MET A 160 10.29 -9.20 -5.90
N PRO A 161 10.84 -8.50 -6.93
CA PRO A 161 11.32 -9.15 -8.13
C PRO A 161 12.49 -10.08 -7.84
N SER A 162 12.75 -11.07 -8.72
CA SER A 162 13.93 -11.93 -8.61
C SER A 162 15.24 -11.13 -8.74
N SER A 163 16.36 -11.64 -8.23
CA SER A 163 17.65 -10.96 -8.32
C SER A 163 18.04 -10.63 -9.78
N ALA A 164 17.71 -11.52 -10.72
CA ALA A 164 17.94 -11.31 -12.14
C ALA A 164 17.11 -10.14 -12.68
N TRP A 165 15.84 -10.03 -12.31
CA TRP A 165 15.01 -8.88 -12.63
C TRP A 165 15.56 -7.60 -11.99
N GLN A 166 15.88 -7.62 -10.70
CA GLN A 166 16.39 -6.43 -10.01
C GLN A 166 17.67 -5.88 -10.65
N SER A 167 18.52 -6.76 -11.18
CA SER A 167 19.74 -6.34 -11.90
C SER A 167 19.44 -5.44 -13.11
N THR A 168 18.27 -5.57 -13.73
CA THR A 168 17.85 -4.70 -14.85
C THR A 168 17.44 -3.32 -14.37
N LEU A 169 16.98 -3.18 -13.12
CA LEU A 169 16.42 -1.94 -12.59
C LEU A 169 17.49 -0.92 -12.18
N ARG A 170 18.78 -1.28 -12.18
CA ARG A 170 19.92 -0.39 -11.85
C ARG A 170 19.81 0.33 -10.49
N HIS A 171 19.18 -0.32 -9.51
CA HIS A 171 19.10 0.20 -8.14
C HIS A 171 20.15 -0.45 -7.23
N LYS A 172 20.60 0.30 -6.21
CA LYS A 172 21.64 -0.15 -5.27
C LYS A 172 21.15 -1.25 -4.31
N TYR A 173 19.83 -1.38 -4.14
CA TYR A 173 19.20 -2.35 -3.26
C TYR A 173 17.88 -2.86 -3.88
N PRO A 174 17.41 -4.05 -3.48
CA PRO A 174 16.13 -4.60 -3.89
C PRO A 174 14.97 -3.65 -3.61
N LEU A 175 14.11 -3.41 -4.59
CA LEU A 175 12.89 -2.62 -4.42
C LEU A 175 11.65 -3.44 -4.75
N PRO A 176 10.55 -3.26 -4.01
CA PRO A 176 9.27 -3.82 -4.37
C PRO A 176 8.78 -3.25 -5.70
N THR A 177 7.94 -4.02 -6.38
CA THR A 177 7.33 -3.63 -7.63
C THR A 177 5.88 -4.06 -7.70
N MET A 178 5.12 -3.37 -8.55
CA MET A 178 3.79 -3.77 -8.99
C MET A 178 3.73 -3.76 -10.51
N LEU A 179 2.87 -4.62 -11.06
CA LEU A 179 2.62 -4.72 -12.47
C LEU A 179 1.16 -4.46 -12.79
N PHE A 180 0.93 -3.68 -13.84
CA PHE A 180 -0.32 -3.71 -14.59
C PHE A 180 -0.05 -4.52 -15.85
N ILE A 181 -0.82 -5.58 -16.09
CA ILE A 181 -0.55 -6.56 -17.14
C ILE A 181 -1.80 -6.74 -18.01
N ALA A 182 -1.64 -6.75 -19.32
CA ALA A 182 -2.72 -6.94 -20.28
C ALA A 182 -2.24 -7.91 -21.39
N PRO A 183 -3.12 -8.80 -21.85
CA PRO A 183 -2.80 -9.71 -22.94
C PRO A 183 -2.62 -8.96 -24.25
N VAL A 184 -1.60 -9.35 -25.01
CA VAL A 184 -1.42 -8.93 -26.40
C VAL A 184 -2.04 -10.00 -27.27
N HIS A 185 -3.04 -9.61 -28.06
CA HIS A 185 -3.74 -10.52 -28.97
C HIS A 185 -3.20 -10.42 -30.39
N ASP A 186 -3.20 -11.52 -31.14
CA ASP A 186 -3.03 -11.49 -32.60
C ASP A 186 -4.33 -11.07 -33.31
N TRP A 187 -4.29 -11.02 -34.65
CA TRP A 187 -5.45 -10.68 -35.48
C TRP A 187 -6.61 -11.68 -35.40
N ALA A 188 -6.36 -12.90 -34.91
CA ALA A 188 -7.37 -13.93 -34.66
C ALA A 188 -7.91 -13.88 -33.23
N GLY A 189 -7.46 -12.93 -32.40
CA GLY A 189 -7.84 -12.79 -31.00
C GLY A 189 -7.08 -13.72 -30.04
N LYS A 190 -6.10 -14.49 -30.52
CA LYS A 190 -5.31 -15.38 -29.66
C LYS A 190 -4.27 -14.58 -28.88
N THR A 191 -4.16 -14.82 -27.57
CA THR A 191 -3.10 -14.24 -26.75
C THR A 191 -1.73 -14.77 -27.20
N VAL A 192 -0.82 -13.86 -27.58
CA VAL A 192 0.53 -14.18 -28.05
C VAL A 192 1.63 -13.67 -27.12
N ALA A 193 1.33 -12.74 -26.22
CA ALA A 193 2.24 -12.21 -25.21
C ALA A 193 1.44 -11.48 -24.11
N PHE A 194 2.15 -10.97 -23.10
CA PHE A 194 1.62 -10.09 -22.07
C PHE A 194 2.45 -8.82 -21.99
N PHE A 195 1.80 -7.67 -22.18
CA PHE A 195 2.41 -6.36 -22.00
C PHE A 195 2.17 -5.88 -20.57
N ALA A 196 3.22 -5.32 -19.95
CA ALA A 196 3.13 -4.82 -18.58
C ALA A 196 3.84 -3.48 -18.38
N PHE A 197 3.19 -2.59 -17.65
CA PHE A 197 3.87 -1.48 -16.99
C PHE A 197 4.32 -1.89 -15.59
N GLU A 198 5.60 -1.65 -15.30
CA GLU A 198 6.19 -1.80 -13.98
C GLU A 198 6.15 -0.47 -13.24
N ILE A 199 5.66 -0.47 -11.99
CA ILE A 199 5.58 0.73 -11.17
C ILE A 199 6.14 0.48 -9.76
N ASN A 200 6.75 1.51 -9.18
CA ASN A 200 7.01 1.53 -7.74
C ASN A 200 5.66 1.68 -7.00
N PRO A 201 5.26 0.74 -6.12
CA PRO A 201 3.98 0.81 -5.39
C PRO A 201 3.76 2.14 -4.66
N ASP A 202 4.83 2.76 -4.16
CA ASP A 202 4.79 4.07 -3.52
C ASP A 202 4.20 5.18 -4.40
N LYS A 203 4.36 5.10 -5.73
CA LYS A 203 3.77 6.07 -6.66
C LYS A 203 2.24 6.01 -6.67
N LEU A 204 1.67 4.86 -6.35
CA LEU A 204 0.22 4.64 -6.25
C LEU A 204 -0.28 4.99 -4.83
N PHE A 205 0.39 4.44 -3.82
CA PHE A 205 -0.13 4.45 -2.46
C PHE A 205 0.23 5.70 -1.67
N ASN A 206 1.43 6.29 -1.86
CA ASN A 206 1.81 7.45 -1.06
C ASN A 206 0.91 8.67 -1.29
N PRO A 207 0.59 9.07 -2.54
CA PRO A 207 -0.34 10.17 -2.77
C PRO A 207 -1.75 9.88 -2.23
N ALA A 208 -2.16 8.61 -2.20
CA ALA A 208 -3.47 8.22 -1.70
C ALA A 208 -3.54 8.22 -0.16
N PHE A 209 -2.48 7.79 0.52
CA PHE A 209 -2.49 7.53 1.97
C PHE A 209 -1.83 8.62 2.81
N HIS A 210 -0.86 9.36 2.27
CA HIS A 210 -0.14 10.39 3.02
C HIS A 210 -0.76 11.78 2.88
N GLU A 211 -1.33 12.11 1.71
CA GLU A 211 -1.96 13.41 1.47
C GLU A 211 -3.32 13.56 2.19
N ASN A 212 -4.00 12.45 2.47
CA ASN A 212 -5.31 12.41 3.14
C ASN A 212 -5.21 12.17 4.66
N GLN A 213 -4.06 12.43 5.28
CA GLN A 213 -3.85 12.11 6.69
C GLN A 213 -4.73 12.94 7.64
N VAL A 214 -5.24 12.29 8.70
CA VAL A 214 -5.93 12.99 9.79
C VAL A 214 -4.91 13.51 10.80
N GLY A 215 -4.81 14.84 10.91
CA GLY A 215 -3.87 15.51 11.82
C GLY A 215 -2.40 15.24 11.47
N GLN A 216 -1.50 15.54 12.41
CA GLN A 216 -0.05 15.36 12.20
C GLN A 216 0.41 13.90 12.43
N THR A 217 -0.32 13.15 13.26
CA THR A 217 0.08 11.81 13.73
C THR A 217 -0.64 10.66 13.01
N GLY A 218 -1.72 10.93 12.28
CA GLY A 218 -2.50 9.89 11.59
C GLY A 218 -1.79 9.29 10.39
N GLN A 219 -2.02 8.01 10.09
CA GLN A 219 -1.44 7.31 8.95
C GLN A 219 -2.46 6.32 8.40
N ALA A 220 -2.57 6.26 7.07
CA ALA A 220 -3.21 5.15 6.36
C ALA A 220 -2.11 4.26 5.76
N TYR A 221 -2.32 2.95 5.76
CA TYR A 221 -1.43 1.97 5.17
C TYR A 221 -2.21 0.72 4.80
N ALA A 222 -1.67 -0.10 3.89
CA ALA A 222 -2.26 -1.38 3.51
C ALA A 222 -1.44 -2.55 4.08
N ILE A 223 -2.09 -3.68 4.27
CA ILE A 223 -1.47 -4.95 4.68
C ILE A 223 -1.98 -6.10 3.81
N ASP A 224 -1.24 -7.19 3.74
CA ASP A 224 -1.69 -8.45 3.15
C ASP A 224 -2.45 -9.34 4.15
N GLU A 225 -2.93 -10.49 3.67
CA GLU A 225 -3.66 -11.49 4.46
C GLU A 225 -2.86 -12.07 5.64
N GLN A 226 -1.53 -11.94 5.63
CA GLN A 226 -0.65 -12.37 6.72
C GLN A 226 -0.36 -11.23 7.71
N GLY A 227 -0.82 -10.00 7.40
CA GLY A 227 -0.56 -8.81 8.19
C GLY A 227 0.80 -8.18 7.93
N ARG A 228 1.45 -8.46 6.79
CA ARG A 228 2.65 -7.74 6.32
C ARG A 228 2.23 -6.45 5.64
N MET A 229 3.00 -5.38 5.82
CA MET A 229 2.71 -4.08 5.24
C MET A 229 2.92 -4.10 3.71
N LEU A 230 1.96 -3.55 2.96
CA LEU A 230 2.00 -3.42 1.49
C LEU A 230 2.38 -2.00 1.03
N THR A 231 2.71 -1.12 1.95
CA THR A 231 3.04 0.29 1.68
C THR A 231 4.21 0.73 2.53
N GLN A 232 4.91 1.79 2.14
CA GLN A 232 5.90 2.38 3.04
C GLN A 232 5.24 3.05 4.25
N SER A 233 5.89 2.92 5.40
CA SER A 233 5.49 3.60 6.62
C SER A 233 5.99 5.04 6.60
N LYS A 234 5.15 6.02 6.98
CA LYS A 234 5.63 7.40 7.17
C LYS A 234 6.61 7.55 8.34
N PHE A 235 6.70 6.54 9.19
CA PHE A 235 7.51 6.51 10.40
C PHE A 235 8.83 5.74 10.21
N THR A 236 9.38 5.67 8.98
CA THR A 236 10.63 4.95 8.66
C THR A 236 11.77 5.23 9.65
N ASN A 237 12.02 6.50 9.99
CA ASN A 237 13.08 6.86 10.94
C ASN A 237 12.86 6.28 12.34
N GLN A 238 11.61 6.18 12.78
CA GLN A 238 11.27 5.57 14.06
C GLN A 238 11.45 4.06 14.01
N LEU A 239 11.07 3.42 12.89
CA LEU A 239 11.23 2.00 12.67
C LEU A 239 12.70 1.56 12.65
N ILE A 240 13.57 2.35 12.00
CA ILE A 240 15.02 2.13 12.01
C ILE A 240 15.57 2.23 13.43
N ARG A 241 15.21 3.29 14.17
CA ARG A 241 15.66 3.48 15.57
C ARG A 241 15.16 2.37 16.50
N ALA A 242 13.97 1.84 16.24
CA ALA A 242 13.40 0.71 16.98
C ALA A 242 13.99 -0.65 16.54
N GLY A 243 14.87 -0.70 15.55
CA GLY A 243 15.46 -1.93 15.02
C GLY A 243 14.46 -2.84 14.29
N LEU A 244 13.31 -2.30 13.86
CA LEU A 244 12.28 -3.06 13.14
C LEU A 244 12.57 -3.18 11.64
N ILE A 245 13.34 -2.24 11.08
CA ILE A 245 13.81 -2.26 9.69
C ILE A 245 15.28 -1.84 9.63
N ASP A 246 16.00 -2.30 8.62
CA ASP A 246 17.42 -2.02 8.43
C ASP A 246 17.65 -0.60 7.89
N ALA A 247 18.65 0.12 8.40
CA ALA A 247 19.01 1.45 7.91
C ALA A 247 19.62 1.43 6.49
N SER A 248 20.28 0.35 6.11
CA SER A 248 20.88 0.14 4.79
C SER A 248 19.84 -0.16 3.71
N ASN A 249 18.68 -0.69 4.12
CA ASN A 249 17.52 -0.93 3.25
C ASN A 249 16.22 -0.59 4.00
N PRO A 250 15.86 0.70 4.10
CA PRO A 250 14.81 1.20 4.98
C PRO A 250 13.39 0.99 4.42
N LEU A 251 13.11 -0.21 3.91
CA LEU A 251 11.81 -0.62 3.41
C LEU A 251 10.96 -1.18 4.55
N SER A 252 9.74 -0.67 4.69
CA SER A 252 8.69 -1.27 5.53
C SER A 252 7.75 -2.17 4.71
N GLU A 253 7.55 -1.82 3.45
CA GLU A 253 6.76 -2.61 2.50
C GLU A 253 7.37 -4.00 2.29
N LEU A 254 6.54 -5.04 2.37
CA LEU A 254 6.86 -6.46 2.26
C LEU A 254 7.85 -7.02 3.30
N THR A 255 8.37 -6.18 4.20
CA THR A 255 9.35 -6.56 5.24
C THR A 255 8.77 -6.46 6.65
N LEU A 256 7.89 -5.48 6.91
CA LEU A 256 7.36 -5.23 8.23
C LEU A 256 6.04 -5.96 8.45
N GLU A 257 5.99 -6.83 9.47
CA GLU A 257 4.76 -7.41 9.98
C GLU A 257 4.10 -6.49 11.02
N VAL A 258 2.80 -6.25 10.89
CA VAL A 258 2.04 -5.30 11.72
C VAL A 258 1.60 -5.98 13.02
N ARG A 259 2.56 -6.18 13.92
CA ARG A 259 2.40 -6.86 15.21
C ARG A 259 2.48 -5.93 16.41
N ASP A 260 1.74 -6.22 17.48
CA ASP A 260 1.83 -5.47 18.75
C ASP A 260 3.08 -5.92 19.53
N PRO A 261 4.10 -5.06 19.72
CA PRO A 261 5.30 -5.40 20.49
C PRO A 261 5.04 -5.53 22.00
N GLY A 262 3.86 -5.15 22.49
CA GLY A 262 3.44 -5.21 23.89
C GLY A 262 3.81 -3.97 24.73
N PHE A 263 4.76 -3.16 24.26
CA PHE A 263 5.22 -1.92 24.90
C PHE A 263 5.70 -0.92 23.84
N ASN A 264 5.77 0.37 24.18
CA ASN A 264 6.22 1.40 23.25
C ASN A 264 7.73 1.27 22.99
N LEU A 265 8.09 0.92 21.75
CA LEU A 265 9.48 0.73 21.33
C LEU A 265 10.27 2.05 21.33
N LEU A 266 9.59 3.18 21.15
CA LEU A 266 10.23 4.50 21.12
C LEU A 266 10.64 4.99 22.52
N GLU A 267 9.99 4.47 23.56
CA GLU A 267 10.28 4.79 24.96
C GLU A 267 11.16 3.73 25.64
N SER A 268 11.39 2.58 25.00
CA SER A 268 12.14 1.46 25.57
C SER A 268 13.07 0.81 24.52
N PRO A 269 14.06 1.56 23.99
CA PRO A 269 14.92 1.08 22.91
C PRO A 269 15.77 -0.14 23.29
N ASP A 270 16.08 -0.31 24.58
CA ASP A 270 16.91 -1.42 25.06
C ASP A 270 16.11 -2.71 25.29
N LYS A 271 14.78 -2.65 25.29
CA LYS A 271 13.93 -3.83 25.49
C LYS A 271 13.76 -4.60 24.19
N LYS A 272 14.20 -5.85 24.20
CA LYS A 272 13.97 -6.78 23.08
C LYS A 272 12.51 -7.24 23.05
N VAL A 273 11.90 -7.20 21.87
CA VAL A 273 10.58 -7.77 21.62
C VAL A 273 10.67 -9.29 21.75
N LYS A 274 9.77 -9.90 22.53
CA LYS A 274 9.67 -11.36 22.64
C LYS A 274 8.86 -11.89 21.45
N SER A 275 9.47 -12.74 20.63
CA SER A 275 8.78 -13.44 19.55
C SER A 275 8.11 -14.72 20.08
N PRO A 276 6.92 -15.13 19.58
CA PRO A 276 6.10 -14.44 18.59
C PRO A 276 5.22 -13.35 19.21
N THR A 277 5.09 -12.21 18.53
CA THR A 277 4.11 -11.18 18.87
C THR A 277 2.79 -11.39 18.12
N PRO A 278 1.64 -11.07 18.71
CA PRO A 278 0.36 -11.12 17.98
C PRO A 278 0.28 -9.98 16.96
N LEU A 279 -0.55 -10.15 15.92
CA LEU A 279 -0.98 -9.03 15.08
C LEU A 279 -1.57 -7.92 15.96
N THR A 280 -1.39 -6.66 15.55
CA THR A 280 -2.11 -5.55 16.19
C THR A 280 -3.62 -5.77 16.10
N LEU A 281 -4.39 -5.11 16.97
CA LEU A 281 -5.85 -5.22 16.96
C LEU A 281 -6.44 -4.94 15.56
N MET A 282 -5.95 -3.87 14.91
CA MET A 282 -6.38 -3.48 13.58
C MET A 282 -5.96 -4.51 12.53
N ALA A 283 -4.68 -4.92 12.50
CA ALA A 283 -4.21 -5.89 11.53
C ALA A 283 -4.97 -7.23 11.64
N LYS A 284 -5.24 -7.71 12.86
CA LYS A 284 -6.05 -8.90 13.10
C LYS A 284 -7.49 -8.77 12.60
N SER A 285 -8.07 -7.57 12.67
CA SER A 285 -9.41 -7.31 12.14
C SER A 285 -9.42 -7.36 10.61
N LEU A 286 -8.43 -6.72 9.97
CA LEU A 286 -8.33 -6.67 8.51
C LEU A 286 -8.07 -8.04 7.88
N THR A 287 -7.22 -8.88 8.47
CA THR A 287 -7.00 -10.27 7.98
C THR A 287 -8.23 -11.16 8.16
N GLN A 288 -9.20 -10.73 8.98
CA GLN A 288 -10.53 -11.36 9.09
C GLN A 288 -11.58 -10.66 8.23
N HIS A 289 -11.18 -9.77 7.34
CA HIS A 289 -12.04 -9.00 6.44
C HIS A 289 -13.09 -8.15 7.17
N LYS A 290 -12.74 -7.64 8.36
CA LYS A 290 -13.62 -6.79 9.18
C LYS A 290 -13.13 -5.35 9.18
N SER A 291 -14.05 -4.42 8.94
CA SER A 291 -13.87 -2.99 9.16
C SER A 291 -14.44 -2.56 10.52
N GLY A 292 -13.95 -1.45 11.08
CA GLY A 292 -14.54 -0.90 12.31
C GLY A 292 -13.65 0.10 13.01
N VAL A 293 -14.26 0.90 13.89
CA VAL A 293 -13.59 2.01 14.57
C VAL A 293 -13.29 1.67 16.02
N ASN A 294 -12.08 2.01 16.47
CA ASN A 294 -11.66 1.89 17.87
C ASN A 294 -11.10 3.21 18.40
N LEU A 295 -11.92 3.90 19.19
CA LEU A 295 -11.55 5.14 19.91
C LEU A 295 -11.09 4.91 21.35
N LYS A 296 -11.25 3.69 21.90
CA LYS A 296 -10.67 3.32 23.21
C LYS A 296 -9.15 3.24 23.13
N GLY A 297 -8.66 2.95 21.93
CA GLY A 297 -7.25 2.89 21.57
C GLY A 297 -6.64 1.50 21.73
N TYR A 298 -5.54 1.29 21.02
CA TYR A 298 -4.75 0.07 21.00
C TYR A 298 -3.30 0.41 20.65
N ARG A 299 -2.37 -0.55 20.75
CA ARG A 299 -0.99 -0.34 20.34
C ARG A 299 -0.80 -0.66 18.86
N ASP A 300 -0.14 0.22 18.14
CA ASP A 300 0.29 -0.03 16.76
C ASP A 300 1.57 -0.88 16.72
N TYR A 301 2.12 -1.05 15.51
CA TYR A 301 3.34 -1.82 15.27
C TYR A 301 4.61 -1.22 15.90
N ARG A 302 4.56 0.03 16.36
CA ARG A 302 5.63 0.68 17.13
C ARG A 302 5.41 0.52 18.64
N GLY A 303 4.27 -0.03 19.05
CA GLY A 303 3.83 -0.09 20.44
C GLY A 303 3.23 1.23 20.96
N VAL A 304 3.04 2.22 20.09
CA VAL A 304 2.46 3.52 20.43
C VAL A 304 0.95 3.36 20.54
N LYS A 305 0.33 3.96 21.57
CA LYS A 305 -1.12 3.98 21.70
C LYS A 305 -1.74 4.87 20.62
N VAL A 306 -2.63 4.29 19.83
CA VAL A 306 -3.34 4.94 18.73
C VAL A 306 -4.83 4.63 18.81
N ILE A 307 -5.63 5.43 18.10
CA ILE A 307 -7.02 5.13 17.74
C ILE A 307 -7.07 4.94 16.21
N GLY A 308 -8.10 4.27 15.69
CA GLY A 308 -8.17 3.99 14.25
C GLY A 308 -9.55 3.54 13.78
N SER A 309 -9.72 3.46 12.46
CA SER A 309 -10.92 3.03 11.72
C SER A 309 -10.58 1.97 10.69
#